data_AF-A0A183JTC6-F1
#
_entry.id   AF-A0A183JTC6-F1
#
_cell.length_a   1.000
_cell.length_b   1.000
_cell.length_c   1.000
_cell.angle_alpha   90.00
_cell.angle_beta   90.00
_cell.angle_gamma   90.00
#
_symmetry.space_group_name_H-M   'P 1'
#
loop_
_entity.id
_entity.type
_entity.pdbx_description
1 polymer ?
#
loop_
_entity_poly.entity_id
_entity_poly.type
_entity_poly.pdbx_seq_one_letter_code
_entity_poly.pdbx_strand_id
1 'polypeptide(L)'
;MKEIMEQELNSRFCSKVIYKVGLCISLWDILKVEESFISDVDGAYYTTVSFRIVCFRPFIDEILIGIVKSLSKAGLRVSLNFFDDVFIPAEKLRSPSRYDYEQNAWIWEYAYEGEAAELRIDKHDTIR
;
A
#
# COMPACT_ATOMS: atom_id res chain seq x y z
N MET A 1 -9.69 -10.98 -28.78
CA MET A 1 -8.92 -9.71 -28.91
C MET A 1 -8.95 -8.90 -27.62
N LYS A 2 -10.14 -8.56 -27.10
CA LYS A 2 -10.27 -7.84 -25.81
C LYS A 2 -9.57 -8.56 -24.65
N GLU A 3 -9.78 -9.86 -24.47
CA GLU A 3 -9.13 -10.65 -23.41
C GLU A 3 -7.59 -10.61 -23.48
N ILE A 4 -7.02 -10.64 -24.69
CA ILE A 4 -5.56 -10.54 -24.89
C ILE A 4 -5.07 -9.17 -24.46
N MET A 5 -5.79 -8.10 -24.83
CA MET A 5 -5.47 -6.75 -24.37
C MET A 5 -5.57 -6.62 -22.85
N GLU A 6 -6.61 -7.20 -22.23
CA GLU A 6 -6.78 -7.18 -20.79
C GLU A 6 -5.64 -7.92 -20.08
N GLN A 7 -5.23 -9.08 -20.58
CA GLN A 7 -4.08 -9.83 -20.06
C GLN A 7 -2.77 -9.04 -20.20
N GLU A 8 -2.53 -8.45 -21.38
CA GLU A 8 -1.31 -7.67 -21.64
C GLU A 8 -1.25 -6.42 -20.77
N LEU A 9 -2.35 -5.68 -20.63
CA LEU A 9 -2.44 -4.50 -19.76
C LEU A 9 -2.21 -4.88 -18.30
N ASN A 10 -2.85 -5.94 -17.80
CA ASN A 10 -2.64 -6.39 -16.42
C ASN A 10 -1.18 -6.83 -16.20
N SER A 11 -0.60 -7.64 -17.10
CA SER A 11 0.80 -8.07 -17.03
C SER A 11 1.77 -6.88 -17.02
N ARG A 12 1.45 -5.85 -17.82
CA ARG A 12 2.31 -4.68 -17.97
C ARG A 12 2.23 -3.71 -16.80
N PHE A 13 1.08 -3.57 -16.14
CA PHE A 13 0.87 -2.51 -15.14
C PHE A 13 0.64 -3.02 -13.71
N CYS A 14 0.03 -4.19 -13.48
CA CYS A 14 -0.28 -4.64 -12.13
C CYS A 14 0.97 -4.81 -11.26
N SER A 15 0.83 -4.50 -9.98
CA SER A 15 1.91 -4.53 -8.98
C SER A 15 3.07 -3.58 -9.26
N LYS A 16 2.90 -2.61 -10.18
CA LYS A 16 3.89 -1.55 -10.46
C LYS A 16 3.43 -0.21 -9.88
N VAL A 17 4.39 0.53 -9.35
CA VAL A 17 4.18 1.91 -8.89
C VAL A 17 4.45 2.86 -10.04
N ILE A 18 3.44 3.63 -10.44
CA ILE A 18 3.56 4.68 -11.45
C ILE A 18 3.74 6.02 -10.75
N TYR A 19 4.79 6.76 -11.14
CA TYR A 19 5.10 8.08 -10.59
C TYR A 19 3.91 9.03 -10.70
N LYS A 20 3.60 9.75 -9.61
CA LYS A 20 2.43 10.64 -9.48
C LYS A 20 1.06 9.99 -9.66
N VAL A 21 0.96 8.66 -9.70
CA VAL A 21 -0.32 7.92 -9.82
C VAL A 21 -0.55 6.99 -8.64
N GLY A 22 0.38 6.08 -8.31
CA GLY A 22 0.24 5.11 -7.22
C GLY A 22 0.56 3.67 -7.62
N LEU A 23 0.24 2.72 -6.74
CA LEU A 23 0.41 1.28 -6.98
C LEU A 23 -0.77 0.74 -7.80
N CYS A 24 -0.50 0.20 -8.98
CA CYS A 24 -1.53 -0.38 -9.85
C CYS A 24 -1.96 -1.77 -9.34
N ILE A 25 -3.28 -1.99 -9.20
CA ILE A 25 -3.85 -3.25 -8.71
C ILE A 25 -4.33 -4.11 -9.88
N SER A 26 -5.26 -3.61 -10.67
CA SER A 26 -5.88 -4.33 -11.79
C SER A 26 -6.53 -3.37 -12.77
N LEU A 27 -6.61 -3.78 -14.03
CA LEU A 27 -7.42 -3.11 -15.05
C LEU A 27 -8.88 -3.00 -14.57
N TRP A 28 -9.47 -1.82 -14.74
CA TRP A 28 -10.88 -1.57 -14.45
C TRP A 28 -11.72 -1.81 -15.69
N ASP A 29 -11.46 -1.04 -16.76
CA ASP A 29 -12.09 -1.22 -18.06
C ASP A 29 -11.26 -0.59 -19.19
N ILE A 30 -11.60 -0.97 -20.41
CA ILE A 30 -11.08 -0.38 -21.65
C ILE A 30 -12.16 0.56 -22.19
N LEU A 31 -11.81 1.84 -22.36
CA LEU A 31 -12.71 2.89 -22.82
C LEU A 31 -12.75 2.99 -24.34
N LYS A 32 -11.59 2.88 -25.00
CA LYS A 32 -11.46 3.04 -26.44
C LYS A 32 -10.31 2.19 -26.95
N VAL A 33 -10.55 1.52 -28.08
CA VAL A 33 -9.53 0.84 -28.88
C VAL A 33 -9.49 1.55 -30.22
N GLU A 34 -8.32 2.05 -30.61
CA GLU A 34 -8.13 2.71 -31.90
C GLU A 34 -7.76 1.69 -32.99
N GLU A 35 -7.59 2.17 -34.22
CA GLU A 35 -7.17 1.30 -35.33
C GLU A 35 -5.78 0.72 -35.06
N SER A 36 -5.65 -0.57 -35.31
CA SER A 36 -4.40 -1.31 -35.21
C SER A 36 -3.61 -1.18 -36.51
N PHE A 37 -2.30 -1.05 -36.41
CA PHE A 37 -1.41 -1.18 -37.57
C PHE A 37 -0.36 -2.26 -37.33
N ILE A 38 0.12 -2.86 -38.42
CA ILE A 38 1.21 -3.83 -38.38
C ILE A 38 2.51 -3.04 -38.58
N SER A 39 3.42 -3.16 -37.64
CA SER A 39 4.75 -2.56 -37.74
C SER A 39 5.59 -3.30 -38.79
N ASP A 40 6.23 -2.55 -39.67
CA ASP A 40 7.12 -3.05 -40.72
C ASP A 40 8.48 -3.52 -40.18
N VAL A 41 8.82 -3.18 -38.93
CA VAL A 41 10.09 -3.52 -38.28
C VAL A 41 10.06 -4.92 -37.65
N ASP A 42 8.97 -5.26 -36.95
CA ASP A 42 8.85 -6.47 -36.14
C ASP A 42 7.64 -7.35 -36.52
N GLY A 43 6.78 -6.89 -37.44
CA GLY A 43 5.56 -7.60 -37.84
C GLY A 43 4.50 -7.66 -36.73
N ALA A 44 4.66 -6.91 -35.64
CA ALA A 44 3.73 -6.93 -34.52
C ALA A 44 2.53 -5.99 -34.74
N TYR A 45 1.41 -6.31 -34.10
CA TYR A 45 0.22 -5.46 -34.07
C TYR A 45 0.36 -4.39 -33.00
N TYR A 46 0.42 -3.13 -33.41
CA TYR A 46 0.38 -1.98 -32.51
C TYR A 46 -1.03 -1.41 -32.49
N THR A 47 -1.61 -1.31 -31.29
CA THR A 47 -2.95 -0.76 -31.09
C THR A 47 -2.91 0.24 -29.94
N THR A 48 -3.38 1.46 -30.20
CA THR A 48 -3.54 2.47 -29.15
C THR A 48 -4.83 2.18 -28.38
N VAL A 49 -4.73 2.14 -27.05
CA VAL A 49 -5.86 1.82 -26.16
C VAL A 49 -5.95 2.87 -25.05
N SER A 50 -7.15 3.40 -24.84
CA SER A 50 -7.48 4.22 -23.67
C SER A 50 -8.22 3.35 -22.66
N PHE A 51 -7.75 3.33 -21.41
CA PHE A 51 -8.27 2.44 -20.37
C PHE A 51 -8.19 3.10 -18.99
N ARG A 52 -8.89 2.52 -18.02
CA ARG A 52 -8.79 2.89 -16.60
C ARG A 52 -8.23 1.73 -15.81
N ILE A 53 -7.38 2.03 -14.83
CA ILE A 53 -6.78 1.05 -13.94
C ILE A 53 -7.04 1.45 -12.49
N VAL A 54 -7.32 0.45 -11.65
CA VAL A 54 -7.48 0.66 -10.21
C VAL A 54 -6.09 0.85 -9.60
N CYS A 55 -5.89 1.98 -8.92
CA CYS A 55 -4.64 2.29 -8.23
C CYS A 55 -4.85 2.50 -6.75
N PHE A 56 -4.01 1.90 -5.92
CA PHE A 56 -3.85 2.28 -4.52
C PHE A 56 -2.99 3.54 -4.43
N ARG A 57 -3.63 4.64 -4.03
CA ARG A 57 -3.01 5.95 -3.82
C ARG A 57 -3.71 6.63 -2.65
N PRO A 58 -3.33 6.31 -1.40
CA PRO A 58 -3.97 6.92 -0.26
C PRO A 58 -3.73 8.43 -0.26
N PHE A 59 -4.69 9.19 0.26
CA PHE A 59 -4.58 10.64 0.39
C PHE A 59 -4.11 11.04 1.79
N ILE A 60 -3.67 12.30 1.93
CA ILE A 60 -3.21 12.83 3.21
C ILE A 60 -4.39 12.83 4.19
N ASP A 61 -4.16 12.37 5.42
CA ASP A 61 -5.16 12.23 6.48
C ASP A 61 -6.24 11.15 6.23
N GLU A 62 -6.03 10.25 5.26
CA GLU A 62 -6.85 9.05 5.11
C GLU A 62 -6.60 8.05 6.25
N ILE A 63 -7.67 7.47 6.79
CA ILE A 63 -7.59 6.48 7.87
C ILE A 63 -7.64 5.08 7.27
N LEU A 64 -6.61 4.28 7.53
CA LEU A 64 -6.46 2.91 7.02
C LEU A 64 -6.30 1.93 8.19
N ILE A 65 -6.70 0.68 7.97
CA ILE A 65 -6.48 -0.39 8.94
C ILE A 65 -5.37 -1.28 8.41
N GLY A 66 -4.38 -1.57 9.26
CA GLY A 66 -3.24 -2.39 8.91
C GLY A 66 -2.76 -3.27 10.05
N ILE A 67 -1.83 -4.15 9.74
CA ILE A 67 -1.25 -5.13 10.68
C ILE A 67 0.20 -4.76 10.94
N VAL A 68 0.62 -4.74 12.20
CA VAL A 68 2.02 -4.48 12.57
C VAL A 68 2.90 -5.62 12.05
N LYS A 69 3.74 -5.32 11.06
CA LYS A 69 4.66 -6.28 10.43
C LYS A 69 5.96 -6.40 11.21
N SER A 70 6.49 -5.28 11.69
CA SER A 70 7.70 -5.26 12.53
C SER A 70 7.76 -3.99 13.38
N LEU A 71 8.42 -4.09 14.53
CA LEU A 71 8.69 -2.98 15.44
C LEU A 71 10.20 -2.72 15.52
N SER A 72 10.54 -1.46 15.75
CA SER A 72 11.91 -1.02 16.02
C SER A 72 11.88 0.24 16.88
N LYS A 73 13.04 0.63 17.42
CA LYS A 73 13.19 1.92 18.11
C LYS A 73 12.81 3.12 17.22
N ALA A 74 12.97 3.00 15.90
CA ALA A 74 12.63 4.07 14.97
C ALA A 74 11.11 4.22 14.76
N GLY A 75 10.31 3.18 15.06
CA GLY A 75 8.87 3.19 14.83
C GLY A 75 8.32 1.82 14.41
N LEU A 76 7.15 1.84 13.77
CA LEU A 76 6.39 0.67 13.35
C LEU A 76 6.39 0.55 11.83
N ARG A 77 6.55 -0.67 11.31
CA ARG A 77 6.21 -0.98 9.92
C ARG A 77 4.90 -1.74 9.88
N VAL A 78 3.98 -1.26 9.06
CA VAL A 78 2.58 -1.72 8.97
C VAL A 78 2.35 -2.28 7.58
N SER A 79 1.65 -3.42 7.53
CA SER A 79 1.19 -4.06 6.31
C SER A 79 -0.30 -3.79 6.10
N LEU A 80 -0.67 -3.47 4.86
CA LEU A 80 -2.04 -3.43 4.36
C LEU A 80 -2.39 -4.71 3.57
N ASN A 81 -1.68 -5.82 3.84
CA ASN A 81 -1.70 -7.09 3.12
C ASN A 81 -1.04 -7.06 1.73
N PHE A 82 -1.50 -6.18 0.82
CA PHE A 82 -0.95 -6.06 -0.53
C PHE A 82 0.16 -4.99 -0.64
N PHE A 83 0.35 -4.20 0.41
CA PHE A 83 1.35 -3.14 0.49
C PHE A 83 1.99 -3.11 1.89
N ASP A 84 3.32 -3.20 1.95
CA ASP A 84 4.08 -3.40 3.20
C ASP A 84 4.97 -2.21 3.60
N ASP A 85 4.98 -1.15 2.78
CA ASP A 85 5.89 -0.02 2.97
C ASP A 85 5.18 1.18 3.62
N VAL A 86 4.44 0.91 4.69
CA VAL A 86 3.87 1.93 5.57
C VAL A 86 4.72 2.00 6.83
N PHE A 87 5.33 3.15 7.07
CA PHE A 87 6.15 3.39 8.26
C PHE A 87 5.54 4.47 9.13
N ILE A 88 5.32 4.16 10.41
CA ILE A 88 4.89 5.11 11.43
C ILE A 88 6.11 5.43 12.31
N PRO A 89 6.69 6.63 12.20
CA PRO A 89 7.81 7.03 13.03
C PRO A 89 7.46 7.07 14.52
N ALA A 90 8.45 6.83 15.38
CA ALA A 90 8.30 6.86 16.84
C ALA A 90 7.71 8.18 17.34
N GLU A 91 8.12 9.32 16.77
CA GLU A 91 7.63 10.66 17.13
C GLU A 91 6.16 10.90 16.77
N LYS A 92 5.57 10.03 15.96
CA LYS A 92 4.14 10.06 15.61
C LYS A 92 3.30 9.07 16.42
N LEU A 93 3.92 8.29 17.30
CA LEU A 93 3.19 7.44 18.24
C LEU A 93 2.56 8.27 19.35
N ARG A 94 1.56 7.70 20.02
CA ARG A 94 0.91 8.35 21.15
C ARG A 94 1.92 8.62 22.25
N SER A 95 1.78 9.76 22.91
CA SER A 95 2.64 10.17 24.03
C SER A 95 1.86 10.09 25.35
N PRO A 96 2.52 9.71 26.47
CA PRO A 96 3.89 9.18 26.55
C PRO A 96 4.00 7.73 26.08
N SER A 97 5.01 7.41 25.27
CA SER A 97 5.32 6.03 24.88
C SER A 97 6.82 5.74 24.93
N ARG A 98 7.15 4.46 25.10
CA ARG A 98 8.54 3.97 25.15
C ARG A 98 8.68 2.67 24.37
N TYR A 99 9.91 2.46 23.87
CA TYR A 99 10.29 1.19 23.26
C TYR A 99 10.90 0.27 24.30
N ASP A 100 10.37 -0.96 24.40
CA ASP A 100 10.91 -2.01 25.24
C ASP A 100 11.82 -2.93 24.41
N TYR A 101 13.11 -2.95 24.75
CA TYR A 101 14.11 -3.74 24.03
C TYR A 101 14.06 -5.23 24.37
N GLU A 102 13.63 -5.59 25.58
CA GLU A 102 13.56 -6.98 26.02
C GLU A 102 12.36 -7.67 25.37
N GLN A 103 11.24 -6.95 25.30
CA GLN A 103 10.00 -7.47 24.72
C GLN A 103 9.85 -7.19 23.22
N ASN A 104 10.72 -6.35 22.65
CA ASN A 104 10.66 -5.90 21.26
C ASN A 104 9.27 -5.31 20.90
N ALA A 105 8.76 -4.46 21.79
CA ALA A 105 7.39 -3.93 21.73
C ALA A 105 7.36 -2.42 22.01
N TRP A 106 6.30 -1.77 21.55
CA TRP A 106 6.01 -0.37 21.92
C TRP A 106 4.97 -0.34 23.04
N ILE A 107 5.22 0.46 24.07
CA ILE A 107 4.31 0.61 25.21
C ILE A 107 3.83 2.05 25.26
N TRP A 108 2.52 2.22 25.26
CA TRP A 108 1.86 3.50 25.49
C TRP A 108 1.37 3.57 26.93
N GLU A 109 1.84 4.56 27.67
CA GLU A 109 1.49 4.79 29.07
C GLU A 109 0.40 5.87 29.15
N TYR A 110 -0.66 5.61 29.90
CA TYR A 110 -1.76 6.56 30.06
C TYR A 110 -2.38 6.47 31.45
N ALA A 111 -2.97 7.57 31.91
CA ALA A 111 -3.72 7.60 33.16
C ALA A 111 -5.15 7.11 32.91
N TYR A 112 -5.60 6.12 33.68
CA TYR A 112 -6.97 5.60 33.65
C TYR A 112 -7.50 5.52 35.08
N GLU A 113 -8.61 6.21 35.35
CA GLU A 113 -9.24 6.25 36.68
C GLU A 113 -8.30 6.64 37.85
N GLY A 114 -7.26 7.42 37.56
CA GLY A 114 -6.26 7.86 38.56
C GLY A 114 -5.08 6.91 38.74
N GLU A 115 -5.06 5.77 38.04
CA GLU A 115 -3.95 4.82 38.03
C GLU A 115 -3.18 4.87 36.70
N ALA A 116 -1.91 4.45 36.74
CA ALA A 116 -1.10 4.30 35.54
C ALA A 116 -1.45 2.97 34.85
N ALA A 117 -1.87 3.05 33.59
CA ALA A 117 -2.16 1.92 32.73
C ALA A 117 -1.18 1.90 31.55
N GLU A 118 -0.86 0.69 31.09
CA GLU A 118 0.02 0.47 29.94
C GLU A 118 -0.74 -0.29 28.85
N LEU A 119 -0.62 0.16 27.60
CA LEU A 119 -1.07 -0.57 26.41
C LEU A 119 0.15 -0.95 25.58
N ARG A 120 0.30 -2.25 25.32
CA ARG A 120 1.37 -2.76 24.47
C ARG A 120 0.90 -2.89 23.03
N ILE A 121 1.81 -2.58 22.10
CA ILE A 121 1.67 -2.83 20.67
C ILE A 121 2.72 -3.86 20.28
N ASP A 122 2.24 -4.99 19.78
CA ASP A 122 3.02 -6.16 19.37
C ASP A 122 2.98 -6.40 17.87
N LYS A 123 3.82 -7.33 17.42
CA LYS A 123 3.76 -7.83 16.05
C LYS A 123 2.45 -8.57 15.83
N HIS A 124 1.83 -8.35 14.67
CA HIS A 124 0.52 -8.87 14.26
C HIS A 124 -0.69 -8.17 14.86
N ASP A 125 -0.51 -7.15 15.70
CA ASP A 125 -1.62 -6.33 16.15
C ASP A 125 -2.25 -5.58 14.97
N THR A 126 -3.57 -5.48 15.00
CA THR A 126 -4.34 -4.68 14.04
C THR A 126 -4.44 -3.26 14.58
N ILE A 127 -4.00 -2.29 13.79
CA ILE A 127 -4.01 -0.87 14.13
C ILE A 127 -4.78 -0.06 13.09
N ARG A 128 -5.34 1.08 13.52
CA ARG A 128 -6.13 2.02 12.73
C ARG A 128 -5.53 3.42 12.83
#